data_AF-C8PQP9-F1
#
_entry.id   AF-C8PQP9-F1
#
_cell.length_a   1.000
_cell.length_b   1.000
_cell.length_c   1.000
_cell.angle_alpha   90.00
_cell.angle_beta   90.00
_cell.angle_gamma   90.00
#
_symmetry.space_group_name_H-M   'P 1'
#
loop_
_entity.id
_entity.type
_entity.pdbx_description
1 polymer ?
#
loop_
_entity_poly.entity_id
_entity_poly.type
_entity_poly.pdbx_seq_one_letter_code
_entity_poly.pdbx_strand_id
1 'polypeptide(L)'
;MWAVFAFLSAVFAALTSILAKVGIEGVNSNLATAVRTVVVLAMAWGMVFITDTQDGIMDISKKSWIFLILSGLATGASWLCYYKALQIGEASKVVPIDKLSVVITLILAVIFFCMKI
;
A
#
# COMPACT_ATOMS: atom_id res chain seq x y z
N MET A 1 -1.71 -22.02 -7.53
CA MET A 1 -0.55 -21.29 -6.97
C MET A 1 -0.84 -19.82 -6.67
N TRP A 2 -1.47 -19.04 -7.55
CA TRP A 2 -1.85 -17.64 -7.26
C TRP A 2 -2.83 -17.46 -6.10
N ALA A 3 -3.80 -18.37 -5.94
CA ALA A 3 -4.81 -18.30 -4.89
C ALA A 3 -4.23 -18.40 -3.47
N VAL A 4 -3.14 -19.15 -3.29
CA VAL A 4 -2.44 -19.28 -1.99
C VAL A 4 -1.78 -17.96 -1.62
N PHE A 5 -1.09 -17.31 -2.56
CA PHE A 5 -0.49 -15.99 -2.33
C PHE A 5 -1.55 -14.91 -2.11
N ALA A 6 -2.67 -14.97 -2.82
CA ALA A 6 -3.80 -14.07 -2.60
C ALA A 6 -4.42 -14.23 -1.21
N PHE A 7 -4.59 -15.47 -0.74
CA PHE A 7 -5.07 -15.76 0.61
C PHE A 7 -4.09 -15.28 1.68
N LEU A 8 -2.78 -15.55 1.51
CA LEU A 8 -1.75 -15.03 2.41
C LEU A 8 -1.78 -13.50 2.47
N SER A 9 -1.88 -12.83 1.32
CA SER A 9 -2.00 -11.37 1.23
C SER A 9 -3.21 -10.84 2.01
N ALA A 10 -4.37 -11.51 1.91
CA ALA A 10 -5.56 -11.14 2.67
C ALA A 10 -5.33 -11.26 4.19
N VAL A 11 -4.66 -12.32 4.64
CA VAL A 11 -4.29 -12.52 6.05
C VAL A 11 -3.34 -11.41 6.54
N PHE A 12 -2.27 -11.12 5.80
CA PHE A 12 -1.34 -10.05 6.13
C PHE A 12 -2.01 -8.67 6.12
N ALA A 13 -2.94 -8.42 5.20
CA ALA A 13 -3.71 -7.18 5.15
C ALA A 13 -4.59 -7.03 6.40
N ALA A 14 -5.27 -8.10 6.82
CA ALA A 14 -6.09 -8.07 8.04
C ALA A 14 -5.25 -7.83 9.31
N LEU A 15 -4.11 -8.53 9.45
CA LEU A 15 -3.16 -8.28 10.55
C LEU A 15 -2.71 -6.83 10.55
N THR A 16 -2.31 -6.33 9.38
CA THR A 16 -1.83 -4.96 9.20
C THR A 16 -2.85 -3.92 9.68
N SER A 17 -4.13 -4.08 9.37
CA SER A 17 -5.17 -3.16 9.84
C SER A 17 -5.34 -3.19 11.36
N ILE A 18 -5.29 -4.37 11.98
CA ILE A 18 -5.40 -4.53 13.44
C ILE A 18 -4.17 -3.93 14.15
N LEU A 19 -2.96 -4.33 13.73
CA LEU A 19 -1.70 -3.82 14.27
C LEU A 19 -1.58 -2.30 14.08
N ALA A 20 -2.01 -1.77 12.93
CA ALA A 20 -2.00 -0.33 12.69
C ALA A 20 -2.97 0.40 13.61
N LYS A 21 -4.20 -0.11 13.82
CA LYS A 21 -5.17 0.50 14.74
C LYS A 21 -4.63 0.57 16.17
N VAL A 22 -4.02 -0.52 16.66
CA VAL A 22 -3.39 -0.54 17.99
C VAL A 22 -2.16 0.38 18.04
N GLY A 23 -1.34 0.40 17.00
CA GLY A 23 -0.11 1.19 16.96
C GLY A 23 -0.31 2.71 16.82
N ILE A 24 -1.44 3.16 16.28
CA ILE A 24 -1.78 4.60 16.17
C ILE A 24 -2.61 5.12 17.35
N GLU A 25 -3.04 4.25 18.26
CA GLU A 25 -3.74 4.66 19.48
C GLU A 25 -2.76 5.37 20.42
N GLY A 26 -3.06 6.61 20.78
CA GLY A 26 -2.22 7.43 21.66
C GLY A 26 -0.99 8.08 20.99
N VAL A 27 -0.74 7.84 19.70
CA VAL A 27 0.40 8.41 18.96
C VAL A 27 -0.08 9.16 17.72
N ASN A 28 0.63 10.19 17.25
CA ASN A 28 0.27 10.88 16.02
C ASN A 28 0.28 9.91 14.81
N SER A 29 -0.83 9.85 14.06
CA SER A 29 -1.00 8.95 12.92
C SER A 29 0.04 9.18 11.80
N ASN A 30 0.49 10.42 11.60
CA ASN A 30 1.54 10.73 10.62
C ASN A 30 2.89 10.15 11.07
N LEU A 31 3.21 10.25 12.37
CA LEU A 31 4.44 9.70 12.93
C LEU A 31 4.45 8.17 12.83
N ALA A 32 3.36 7.52 13.21
CA ALA A 32 3.22 6.07 13.09
C ALA A 32 3.32 5.59 11.64
N THR A 33 2.72 6.35 10.70
CA THR A 33 2.83 6.07 9.26
C THR A 33 4.28 6.19 8.78
N ALA A 34 5.01 7.22 9.22
CA ALA A 34 6.42 7.42 8.87
C ALA A 34 7.32 6.29 9.41
N VAL A 35 7.13 5.85 10.66
CA VAL A 35 7.87 4.71 11.21
C VAL A 35 7.59 3.45 10.39
N ARG A 36 6.32 3.21 10.05
CA ARG A 36 5.92 2.06 9.24
C ARG A 36 6.55 2.10 7.84
N THR A 37 6.60 3.26 7.17
CA THR A 37 7.18 3.35 5.83
C THR A 37 8.67 3.08 5.83
N VAL A 38 9.40 3.45 6.88
CA VAL A 38 10.81 3.10 7.05
C VAL A 38 11.01 1.58 7.16
N VAL A 39 10.16 0.89 7.93
CA VAL A 39 10.21 -0.57 8.04
C VAL A 39 9.94 -1.24 6.70
N VAL A 40 8.91 -0.78 5.97
CA VAL A 40 8.57 -1.30 4.63
C VAL A 40 9.72 -1.04 3.64
N LEU A 41 10.33 0.14 3.68
CA LEU A 41 11.47 0.50 2.85
C LEU A 41 12.65 -0.45 3.10
N ALA A 42 13.01 -0.68 4.36
CA ALA A 42 14.09 -1.59 4.72
C ALA A 42 13.83 -3.03 4.23
N MET A 43 12.59 -3.53 4.38
CA MET A 43 12.21 -4.85 3.86
C MET A 43 12.27 -4.92 2.33
N ALA A 44 11.79 -3.90 1.63
CA ALA A 44 11.80 -3.84 0.17
C ALA A 44 13.23 -3.86 -0.39
N TRP A 45 14.11 -3.01 0.15
CA TRP A 45 15.52 -2.99 -0.25
C TRP A 45 16.25 -4.28 0.16
N GLY A 46 15.95 -4.84 1.33
CA GLY A 46 16.48 -6.14 1.76
C GLY A 46 16.18 -7.24 0.74
N MET A 47 14.97 -7.30 0.19
CA MET A 47 14.64 -8.24 -0.88
C MET A 47 15.42 -7.96 -2.16
N VAL A 48 15.59 -6.69 -2.58
CA VAL A 48 16.38 -6.33 -3.77
C VAL A 48 17.83 -6.83 -3.66
N PHE A 49 18.43 -6.73 -2.47
CA PHE A 49 19.76 -7.25 -2.21
C PHE A 49 19.81 -8.78 -2.17
N ILE A 50 18.80 -9.44 -1.62
CA ILE A 50 18.72 -10.91 -1.60
C ILE A 50 18.53 -11.49 -3.01
N THR A 51 17.81 -10.79 -3.88
CA THR A 51 17.55 -11.22 -5.26
C THR A 51 18.60 -10.77 -6.26
N ASP A 52 19.65 -10.06 -5.82
CA ASP A 52 20.71 -9.48 -6.67
C ASP A 52 20.18 -8.63 -7.85
N THR A 53 18.97 -8.08 -7.74
CA THR A 53 18.31 -7.31 -8.81
C THR A 53 18.66 -5.82 -8.79
N GLN A 54 19.74 -5.44 -8.12
CA GLN A 54 20.18 -4.05 -7.96
C GLN A 54 20.54 -3.38 -9.30
N ASP A 55 21.06 -4.15 -10.26
CA ASP A 55 21.49 -3.64 -11.57
C ASP A 55 20.31 -3.21 -12.46
N GLY A 56 19.12 -3.79 -12.23
CA GLY A 56 17.90 -3.47 -12.98
C GLY A 56 17.38 -2.04 -12.76
N ILE A 57 17.91 -1.30 -11.78
CA ILE A 57 17.59 0.12 -11.57
C ILE A 57 18.01 0.96 -12.79
N MET A 58 19.11 0.61 -13.44
CA MET A 58 19.62 1.32 -14.62
C MET A 58 18.76 1.10 -15.87
N ASP A 59 18.02 -0.01 -15.92
CA ASP A 59 17.13 -0.34 -17.04
C ASP A 59 15.75 0.33 -16.92
N ILE A 60 15.44 0.97 -15.79
CA ILE A 60 14.17 1.66 -15.59
C ILE A 60 14.12 2.93 -16.45
N SER A 61 13.25 2.94 -17.45
CA SER A 61 13.03 4.10 -18.32
C SER A 61 12.62 5.36 -17.53
N LYS A 62 12.98 6.56 -18.03
CA LYS A 62 12.58 7.85 -17.43
C LYS A 62 11.06 8.00 -17.28
N LYS A 63 10.28 7.43 -18.21
CA LYS A 63 8.82 7.42 -18.14
C LYS A 63 8.34 6.56 -16.96
N SER A 64 8.89 5.36 -16.80
CA SER A 64 8.59 4.48 -15.67
C SER A 64 8.90 5.14 -14.33
N TRP A 65 10.01 5.87 -14.23
CA TRP A 65 10.35 6.66 -13.02
C TRP A 65 9.25 7.66 -12.63
N ILE A 66 8.73 8.43 -13.59
CA ILE A 66 7.66 9.40 -13.33
C ILE A 66 6.41 8.68 -12.80
N PHE A 67 6.01 7.56 -13.44
CA PHE A 67 4.86 6.77 -12.98
C PHE A 67 5.08 6.14 -11.61
N LEU A 68 6.29 5.66 -11.30
CA LEU A 68 6.63 5.11 -9.99
C LEU A 68 6.58 6.17 -8.89
N ILE A 69 7.12 7.37 -9.15
CA ILE A 69 7.06 8.49 -8.20
C ILE A 69 5.61 8.92 -7.97
N LEU A 70 4.82 9.11 -9.03
CA LEU A 70 3.40 9.46 -8.92
C LEU A 70 2.61 8.38 -8.16
N SER A 71 2.88 7.11 -8.46
CA SER A 71 2.26 6.00 -7.74
C SER A 71 2.65 5.99 -6.27
N GLY A 72 3.93 6.20 -5.93
CA GLY A 72 4.40 6.25 -4.56
C GLY A 72 3.78 7.41 -3.77
N LEU A 73 3.66 8.59 -4.39
CA LEU A 73 2.97 9.73 -3.80
C LEU A 73 1.48 9.44 -3.56
N ALA A 74 0.80 8.79 -4.51
CA ALA A 74 -0.59 8.39 -4.37
C ALA A 74 -0.78 7.36 -3.23
N THR A 75 0.12 6.36 -3.12
CA THR A 75 0.11 5.38 -2.03
C THR A 75 0.36 6.04 -0.68
N GLY A 76 1.34 6.94 -0.58
CA GLY A 76 1.63 7.68 0.64
C GLY A 76 0.45 8.54 1.09
N ALA A 77 -0.17 9.28 0.17
CA ALA A 77 -1.37 10.08 0.46
C ALA A 77 -2.54 9.20 0.92
N SER A 78 -2.77 8.07 0.26
CA SER A 78 -3.79 7.08 0.66
C SER A 78 -3.56 6.59 2.09
N TRP A 79 -2.33 6.23 2.45
CA TRP A 79 -2.00 5.78 3.80
C TRP A 79 -2.23 6.86 4.86
N LEU A 80 -1.80 8.10 4.62
CA LEU A 80 -2.02 9.20 5.54
C LEU A 80 -3.53 9.40 5.82
N CYS A 81 -4.36 9.39 4.78
CA CYS A 81 -5.81 9.48 4.92
C CYS A 81 -6.40 8.26 5.65
N TYR A 82 -5.97 7.05 5.28
CA TYR A 82 -6.46 5.80 5.86
C TYR A 82 -6.13 5.66 7.35
N TYR A 83 -4.88 5.91 7.75
CA TYR A 83 -4.50 5.84 9.16
C TYR A 83 -5.12 6.98 9.97
N LYS A 84 -5.31 8.16 9.37
CA LYS A 84 -6.05 9.22 10.04
C LYS A 84 -7.50 8.82 10.28
N ALA A 85 -8.16 8.18 9.31
CA ALA A 85 -9.51 7.65 9.44
C ALA A 85 -9.58 6.52 10.48
N LEU A 86 -8.62 5.60 10.49
CA LEU A 86 -8.50 4.56 11.52
C LEU A 86 -8.26 5.15 12.90
N GLN A 87 -7.59 6.28 13.04
CA GLN A 87 -7.35 6.90 14.34
C GLN A 87 -8.66 7.46 14.93
N ILE A 88 -9.50 8.10 14.12
CA ILE A 88 -10.74 8.74 14.57
C ILE A 88 -11.97 7.81 14.56
N GLY A 89 -11.92 6.73 13.79
CA GLY A 89 -13.04 5.81 13.58
C GLY A 89 -12.75 4.37 14.02
N GLU A 90 -13.79 3.54 14.02
CA GLU A 90 -13.65 2.10 14.26
C GLU A 90 -13.10 1.39 13.02
N ALA A 91 -12.19 0.43 13.22
CA ALA A 91 -11.64 -0.37 12.12
C ALA A 91 -12.74 -1.13 11.35
N SER A 92 -13.80 -1.55 12.04
CA SER A 92 -14.99 -2.21 11.45
C SER A 92 -15.71 -1.36 10.40
N LYS A 93 -15.60 -0.02 10.47
CA LYS A 93 -16.23 0.92 9.54
C LYS A 93 -15.26 1.39 8.46
N VAL A 94 -14.01 1.65 8.84
CA VAL A 94 -12.98 2.18 7.93
C VAL A 94 -12.46 1.12 6.97
N VAL A 95 -12.29 -0.13 7.42
CA VAL A 95 -11.75 -1.22 6.57
C VAL A 95 -12.69 -1.54 5.40
N PRO A 96 -14.02 -1.69 5.56
CA PRO A 96 -14.91 -1.89 4.42
C PRO A 96 -14.93 -0.72 3.43
N ILE A 97 -14.84 0.53 3.90
CA ILE A 97 -14.76 1.71 3.04
C ILE A 97 -13.45 1.69 2.22
N ASP A 98 -12.32 1.32 2.83
CA ASP A 98 -11.06 1.17 2.13
C ASP A 98 -11.13 0.11 1.01
N LYS A 99 -11.92 -0.97 1.20
CA LYS A 99 -12.17 -1.97 0.14
C LYS A 99 -12.96 -1.44 -1.05
N LEU A 100 -13.66 -0.31 -0.94
CA LEU A 100 -14.26 0.36 -2.10
C LEU A 100 -13.20 0.87 -3.08
N SER A 101 -11.93 0.98 -2.68
CA SER A 101 -10.83 1.25 -3.60
C SER A 101 -10.83 0.28 -4.78
N VAL A 102 -11.17 -1.00 -4.57
CA VAL A 102 -11.30 -2.00 -5.64
C VAL A 102 -12.36 -1.60 -6.66
N VAL A 103 -13.50 -1.08 -6.18
CA VAL A 103 -14.60 -0.61 -7.03
C VAL A 103 -14.16 0.64 -7.81
N ILE A 104 -13.48 1.58 -7.14
CA ILE A 104 -12.95 2.79 -7.80
C ILE A 104 -11.88 2.41 -8.84
N THR A 105 -11.01 1.45 -8.53
CA THR A 105 -10.01 0.92 -9.48
C THR A 105 -10.69 0.29 -10.68
N LEU A 106 -11.77 -0.50 -10.48
CA LEU A 106 -12.56 -1.05 -11.57
C LEU A 106 -13.18 0.05 -12.45
N ILE A 107 -13.77 1.08 -11.85
CA ILE A 107 -14.36 2.21 -12.59
C ILE A 107 -13.28 2.97 -13.37
N LEU A 108 -12.16 3.30 -12.73
CA LEU A 108 -11.04 3.98 -13.38
C LEU A 108 -10.42 3.13 -14.48
N ALA A 109 -10.31 1.81 -14.29
CA ALA A 109 -9.87 0.89 -15.33
C ALA A 109 -10.83 0.95 -16.53
N VAL A 110 -12.14 0.88 -16.32
CA VAL A 110 -13.13 0.99 -17.41
C VAL A 110 -13.04 2.34 -18.14
N ILE A 111 -12.82 3.44 -17.42
CA ILE A 111 -12.76 4.79 -18.00
C ILE A 111 -11.44 5.03 -18.77
N PHE A 112 -10.30 4.63 -18.21
CA PHE A 112 -8.97 4.94 -18.78
C PHE A 112 -8.42 3.84 -19.69
N PHE A 113 -8.70 2.58 -19.36
CA PHE A 113 -8.20 1.40 -20.05
C PHE A 113 -9.40 0.55 -20.48
N CYS A 114 -9.99 0.87 -21.63
CA CYS A 114 -11.02 0.05 -22.26
C CYS A 114 -10.44 -1.32 -22.71
N MET A 115 -9.98 -2.17 -21.77
CA MET A 115 -9.85 -3.64 -21.85
C MET A 115 -9.09 -4.27 -20.66
N LYS A 116 -9.70 -5.36 -20.16
CA LYS A 116 -9.19 -6.55 -19.43
C LYS A 116 -8.34 -6.35 -18.17
N ILE A 117 -9.05 -6.42 -17.04
CA ILE A 117 -8.57 -7.02 -15.78
C ILE A 117 -8.72 -8.55 -15.91
#